data_AF-A0A9X8VAU6-F1
#
_entry.id   AF-A0A9X8VAU6-F1
#
_cell.length_a   1.000
_cell.length_b   1.000
_cell.length_c   1.000
_cell.angle_alpha   90.00
_cell.angle_beta   90.00
_cell.angle_gamma   90.00
#
_symmetry.space_group_name_H-M   'P 1'
#
loop_
_entity.id
_entity.type
_entity.pdbx_description
1 polymer ?
#
loop_
_entity_poly.entity_id
_entity_poly.type
_entity_poly.pdbx_seq_one_letter_code
_entity_poly.pdbx_strand_id
1 'polypeptide(L)' 'ALQASHPLREGKVVVEDIEDNPGFFRVKLFAVPHFQVEGMDVNLSLVSKMPKAKA' A
#
# COMPACT_ATOMS: atom_id res chain seq x y z
N ALA A 1 0.18 -13.86 7.29
CA ALA A 1 1.57 -14.00 7.75
C ALA A 1 2.55 -13.23 6.86
N LEU A 2 2.60 -13.49 5.54
CA LEU A 2 3.59 -12.88 4.64
C LEU A 2 3.56 -11.34 4.60
N GLN A 3 2.38 -10.71 4.57
CA GLN A 3 2.22 -9.24 4.61
C GLN A 3 2.58 -8.61 5.95
N ALA A 4 2.52 -9.37 7.04
CA ALA A 4 2.93 -8.89 8.36
C ALA A 4 4.46 -8.96 8.52
N SER A 5 5.10 -9.98 7.93
CA SER A 5 6.57 -10.09 7.90
C SER A 5 7.24 -9.23 6.82
N HIS A 6 6.51 -8.82 5.78
CA HIS A 6 6.98 -7.93 4.72
C HIS A 6 6.08 -6.70 4.69
N PRO A 7 6.39 -5.64 5.46
CA PRO A 7 5.46 -4.52 5.67
C PRO A 7 5.29 -3.64 4.43
N LEU A 8 6.24 -3.71 3.49
CA LEU A 8 6.23 -2.93 2.27
C LEU A 8 5.61 -3.73 1.13
N ARG A 9 4.56 -3.16 0.54
CA ARG A 9 3.96 -3.63 -0.71
C ARG A 9 4.86 -3.31 -1.91
N GLU A 10 5.50 -2.14 -1.88
CA GLU A 10 6.42 -1.68 -2.92
C GLU A 10 7.50 -0.79 -2.28
N GLY A 11 8.71 -0.85 -2.84
CA GLY A 11 9.81 0.02 -2.44
C GLY A 11 10.64 0.41 -3.65
N LYS A 12 11.03 1.69 -3.75
CA LYS A 12 11.90 2.21 -4.80
C LYS A 12 12.99 3.07 -4.18
N VAL A 13 14.22 2.84 -4.61
CA VAL A 13 15.38 3.64 -4.21
C VAL A 13 15.92 4.35 -5.45
N VAL A 14 16.12 5.66 -5.34
CA VAL A 14 16.80 6.46 -6.36
C VAL A 14 18.06 7.03 -5.73
N VAL A 15 19.18 6.82 -6.39
CA VAL A 15 20.49 7.35 -6.00
C VAL A 15 20.93 8.34 -7.06
N GLU A 16 21.26 9.55 -6.64
CA GLU A 16 21.71 10.65 -7.49
C GLU A 16 23.11 11.09 -7.03
N ASP A 17 24.02 11.32 -7.97
CA ASP A 17 25.32 11.91 -7.68
C ASP A 17 25.18 13.37 -7.24
N ILE A 18 26.10 13.81 -6.38
CA ILE A 18 26.24 15.22 -6.02
C ILE A 18 27.51 15.75 -6.70
N GLU A 19 27.36 16.43 -7.84
CA GLU A 19 28.48 16.89 -8.67
C GLU A 19 29.47 17.78 -7.91
N ASP A 20 28.98 18.60 -6.98
CA ASP A 20 29.80 19.51 -6.16
C ASP A 20 30.62 18.80 -5.08
N ASN A 21 30.34 17.52 -4.79
CA ASN A 21 31.00 16.78 -3.72
C ASN A 21 31.26 15.31 -4.12
N PRO A 22 32.36 15.03 -4.84
CA PRO A 22 32.70 13.71 -5.32
C PRO A 22 32.75 12.66 -4.20
N GLY A 23 32.07 11.54 -4.40
CA GLY A 23 31.94 10.46 -3.41
C GLY A 23 30.73 10.60 -2.48
N PHE A 24 29.97 11.70 -2.57
CA PHE A 24 28.67 11.85 -1.91
C PHE A 24 27.52 11.58 -2.89
N PHE A 25 26.50 10.88 -2.38
CA PHE A 25 25.29 10.54 -3.13
C PHE A 25 24.06 11.00 -2.36
N ARG A 26 23.06 11.48 -3.09
CA ARG A 26 21.73 11.76 -2.56
C ARG A 26 20.85 10.54 -2.78
N VAL A 27 20.28 10.01 -1.70
CA VAL A 27 19.41 8.83 -1.74
C VAL A 27 17.97 9.27 -1.44
N LYS A 28 17.04 8.89 -2.33
CA LYS A 28 15.59 9.04 -2.14
C LYS A 28 14.96 7.66 -2.01
N LEU A 29 14.28 7.42 -0.89
CA LEU A 29 13.56 6.18 -0.62
C LEU A 29 12.05 6.42 -0.72
N PHE A 30 11.40 5.66 -1.58
CA PHE A 30 9.94 5.60 -1.70
C PHE A 30 9.49 4.25 -1.15
N ALA A 31 8.62 4.27 -0.14
CA ALA A 31 8.09 3.08 0.50
C ALA A 31 6.56 3.12 0.48
N VAL A 32 5.94 2.06 0.01
CA VAL A 32 4.48 1.90 -0.02
C VAL A 32 4.12 0.74 0.89
N PRO A 33 3.45 0.97 2.04
CA PRO A 33 3.05 -0.10 2.94
C PRO A 33 1.83 -0.86 2.40
N HIS A 34 1.52 -1.98 3.03
CA HIS A 34 0.22 -2.62 2.84
C HIS A 34 -0.90 -1.77 3.46
N PHE A 35 -2.02 -1.63 2.74
CA PHE A 35 -3.18 -0.90 3.22
C PHE A 35 -3.86 -1.68 4.37
N GLN A 36 -4.17 -0.98 5.45
CA GLN A 36 -4.90 -1.54 6.58
C GLN A 36 -6.35 -1.04 6.53
N VAL A 37 -7.30 -1.95 6.69
CA VAL A 37 -8.71 -1.59 6.80
C VAL A 37 -8.96 -1.16 8.24
N GLU A 38 -9.23 0.13 8.44
CA GLU A 38 -9.50 0.71 9.76
C GLU A 38 -10.97 0.59 10.17
N GLY A 39 -11.88 0.52 9.20
CA GLY A 39 -13.31 0.42 9.44
C GLY A 39 -14.07 0.03 8.17
N MET A 40 -15.26 -0.53 8.34
CA MET A 40 -16.17 -0.92 7.27
C MET A 40 -17.61 -0.67 7.71
N ASP A 41 -18.37 0.10 6.93
CA ASP A 41 -19.80 0.30 7.16
C ASP A 41 -20.60 -0.86 6.55
N VAL A 42 -21.28 -1.61 7.41
CA VAL A 42 -22.13 -2.73 6.99
C VAL A 42 -23.59 -2.36 7.21
N ASN A 43 -24.37 -2.33 6.13
CA ASN A 43 -25.81 -2.12 6.18
C ASN A 43 -26.54 -3.45 6.03
N LEU A 44 -27.41 -3.76 7.00
CA LEU A 44 -28.33 -4.89 6.93
C LEU A 44 -29.74 -4.38 6.66
N SER A 45 -30.38 -4.90 5.60
CA SER A 45 -31.76 -4.58 5.25
C SER A 45 -32.57 -5.86 5.12
N LEU A 46 -33.78 -5.87 5.70
CA LEU A 46 -34.73 -6.96 5.51
C LEU A 46 -35.35 -6.83 4.10
N VAL A 47 -35.18 -7.87 3.28
CA VAL A 47 -35.73 -7.91 1.92
C VAL A 47 -36.68 -9.11 1.78
N SER A 48 -37.82 -8.91 1.12
CA SER A 48 -38.81 -9.97 0.89
C SER A 48 -38.38 -10.97 -0.19
N LYS A 49 -37.47 -10.56 -1.08
CA LYS A 49 -36.87 -11.38 -2.12
C LYS A 49 -35.41 -11.01 -2.29
N MET A 50 -34.52 -11.99 -2.10
CA MET A 50 -33.08 -11.80 -2.30
C MET A 50 -32.80 -11.34 -3.75
N PRO A 51 -32.01 -10.28 -3.94
CA PRO A 51 -31.52 -9.93 -5.27
C PRO A 51 -30.69 -11.11 -5.81
N LYS A 52 -30.85 -11.43 -7.10
CA LYS A 52 -30.01 -12.44 -7.74
C LYS A 52 -28.55 -11.99 -7.64
N ALA A 53 -27.66 -12.88 -7.21
CA ALA A 53 -26.23 -12.61 -7.23
C ALA A 53 -25.84 -12.18 -8.66
N LYS A 54 -25.16 -11.02 -8.79
CA LYS A 54 -24.47 -10.71 -10.04
C LYS A 54 -23.40 -11.79 -10.19
N ALA A 55 -23.56 -12.64 -11.21
CA ALA A 55 -22.50 -13.53 -11.66
C ALA A 55 -21.33 -12.71 -12.22
#